data_AF-A0A2I0T6Q8-F1
#
_entry.id   AF-A0A2I0T6Q8-F1
#
_cell.length_a   1.000
_cell.length_b   1.000
_cell.length_c   1.000
_cell.angle_alpha   90.00
_cell.angle_beta   90.00
_cell.angle_gamma   90.00
#
_symmetry.space_group_name_H-M   'P 1'
#
loop_
_entity.id
_entity.type
_entity.pdbx_description
1 polymer ?
#
loop_
_entity_poly.entity_id
_entity_poly.type
_entity_poly.pdbx_seq_one_letter_code
_entity_poly.pdbx_strand_id
1 'polypeptide(L)'
;MFALGLQDRESNTKLLYSKQLASRKAKSLRNLRKPLQIDSSQCSELEVSAAMWWFQQGLSVLPAALVVWSAASFVFSYITAIVLRHVDPLVPYISDTGTIPPERCLFGIMLNISTFLGVATMYVRYKQVYALNPEKAKILKLNKIGLTLGLMSCFGLCIIANFQKCILYYIHVVGACLTFGVGAVYMLVQTILSYLMQPELHSKDIFWVRLSVFLWCCSSIVSSILWLCSVTLRRSSLHK
;
A
#
# COMPACT_ATOMS: atom_id res chain seq x y z
N MET A 1 -19.94 29.36 83.31
CA MET A 1 -20.91 29.62 82.23
C MET A 1 -20.29 30.19 80.94
N PHE A 2 -19.12 30.84 80.97
CA PHE A 2 -18.52 31.48 79.78
C PHE A 2 -17.75 30.53 78.83
N ALA A 3 -17.14 29.45 79.35
CA ALA A 3 -16.32 28.52 78.54
C ALA A 3 -17.15 27.62 77.59
N LEU A 4 -18.37 27.23 77.98
CA LEU A 4 -19.25 26.39 77.14
C LEU A 4 -19.78 27.14 75.91
N GLY A 5 -19.99 28.45 76.01
CA GLY A 5 -20.47 29.27 74.87
C GLY A 5 -19.40 29.57 73.82
N LEU A 6 -18.11 29.51 74.18
CA LEU A 6 -17.01 29.68 73.22
C LEU A 6 -16.72 28.39 72.44
N GLN A 7 -16.77 27.23 73.11
CA GLN A 7 -16.63 25.92 72.48
C GLN A 7 -17.73 25.68 71.43
N ASP A 8 -18.97 26.08 71.74
CA ASP A 8 -20.12 25.94 70.84
C ASP A 8 -20.05 26.90 69.65
N ARG A 9 -19.51 28.12 69.83
CA ARG A 9 -19.23 29.03 68.71
C ARG A 9 -18.15 28.50 67.77
N GLU A 10 -17.08 27.92 68.31
CA GLU A 10 -15.99 27.37 67.49
C GLU A 10 -16.47 26.12 66.70
N SER A 11 -17.25 25.25 67.35
CA SER A 11 -17.90 24.10 66.72
C SER A 11 -18.82 24.50 65.55
N ASN A 12 -19.69 25.48 65.78
CA ASN A 12 -20.60 25.99 64.74
C ASN A 12 -19.87 26.68 63.58
N THR A 13 -18.74 27.34 63.85
CA THR A 13 -17.92 27.98 62.82
C THR A 13 -17.21 26.95 61.94
N LYS A 14 -16.65 25.88 62.54
CA LYS A 14 -16.04 24.76 61.80
C LYS A 14 -17.07 24.00 60.97
N LEU A 15 -18.29 23.85 61.48
CA LEU A 15 -19.40 23.21 60.76
C LEU A 15 -19.90 24.05 59.56
N LEU A 16 -19.95 25.38 59.70
CA LEU A 16 -20.29 26.29 58.61
C LEU A 16 -19.23 26.27 57.50
N TYR A 17 -17.95 26.26 57.89
CA TYR A 17 -16.82 26.21 56.95
C TYR A 17 -16.79 24.89 56.17
N SER A 18 -17.01 23.75 56.84
CA SER A 18 -17.04 22.44 56.18
C SER A 18 -18.21 22.30 55.19
N LYS A 19 -19.38 22.84 55.52
CA LYS A 19 -20.53 22.91 54.60
C LYS A 19 -20.25 23.79 53.37
N GLN A 20 -19.57 24.93 53.55
CA GLN A 20 -19.17 25.78 52.43
C GLN A 20 -18.13 25.11 51.52
N LEU A 21 -17.16 24.41 52.09
CA LEU A 21 -16.15 23.66 51.34
C LEU A 21 -16.78 22.50 50.55
N ALA A 22 -17.69 21.75 51.17
CA ALA A 22 -18.44 20.69 50.51
C ALA A 22 -19.31 21.23 49.36
N SER A 23 -19.96 22.38 49.54
CA SER A 23 -20.74 23.06 48.51
C SER A 23 -19.86 23.52 47.33
N ARG A 24 -18.68 24.09 47.61
CA ARG A 24 -17.71 24.48 46.57
C ARG A 24 -17.18 23.27 45.79
N LYS A 25 -16.87 22.16 46.49
CA LYS A 25 -16.39 20.91 45.87
C LYS A 25 -17.49 20.24 45.03
N ALA A 26 -18.74 20.26 45.50
CA ALA A 26 -19.89 19.78 44.74
C ALA A 26 -20.16 20.61 43.49
N LYS A 27 -19.98 21.94 43.55
CA LYS A 27 -20.11 22.85 42.40
C LYS A 27 -18.98 22.64 41.39
N SER A 28 -17.75 22.40 41.85
CA SER A 28 -16.59 22.08 41.01
C SER A 28 -16.74 20.71 40.33
N LEU A 29 -17.16 19.67 41.06
CA LEU A 29 -17.43 18.34 40.50
C LEU A 29 -18.61 18.35 39.50
N ARG A 30 -19.60 19.21 39.70
CA ARG A 30 -20.71 19.41 38.75
C ARG A 30 -20.25 20.09 37.45
N ASN A 31 -19.23 20.94 37.51
CA ASN A 31 -18.59 21.51 36.31
C ASN A 31 -17.68 20.51 35.59
N LEU A 32 -17.07 19.55 36.31
CA LEU A 32 -16.36 18.41 35.70
C LEU A 32 -17.31 17.35 35.13
N ARG A 33 -18.53 17.23 35.67
CA ARG A 33 -19.62 16.37 35.18
C ARG A 33 -20.54 17.15 34.23
N LYS A 34 -19.97 17.99 33.36
CA LYS A 34 -20.66 18.30 32.11
C LYS A 34 -20.38 17.11 31.18
N PRO A 35 -21.41 16.39 30.70
CA PRO A 35 -21.16 15.35 29.71
C PRO A 35 -20.41 16.03 28.56
N LEU A 36 -19.29 15.43 28.15
CA LEU A 36 -18.61 15.81 26.92
C LEU A 36 -19.67 15.63 25.82
N GLN A 37 -20.31 16.72 25.39
CA GLN A 37 -21.23 16.71 24.28
C GLN A 37 -20.38 16.45 23.04
N ILE A 38 -20.17 15.17 22.74
CA ILE A 38 -19.75 14.75 21.42
C ILE A 38 -20.95 15.08 20.53
N ASP A 39 -20.82 16.14 19.75
CA ASP A 39 -21.83 16.48 18.75
C ASP A 39 -22.05 15.26 17.84
N SER A 40 -23.30 14.98 17.48
CA SER A 40 -23.69 13.97 16.49
C SER A 40 -22.84 14.03 15.21
N SER A 41 -22.45 15.24 14.79
CA SER A 41 -21.51 15.47 13.68
C SER A 41 -20.13 14.88 13.97
N GLN A 42 -19.57 15.14 15.15
CA GLN A 42 -18.25 14.67 15.58
C GLN A 42 -18.24 13.17 15.88
N CYS A 43 -19.35 12.61 16.36
CA CYS A 43 -19.55 11.17 16.50
C CYS A 43 -19.60 10.49 15.13
N SER A 44 -20.31 11.08 14.15
CA SER A 44 -20.34 10.58 12.79
C SER A 44 -18.98 10.70 12.09
N GLU A 45 -18.21 11.76 12.32
CA GLU A 45 -16.84 11.88 11.81
C GLU A 45 -15.88 10.89 12.47
N LEU A 46 -16.03 10.61 13.76
CA LEU A 46 -15.25 9.59 14.47
C LEU A 46 -15.59 8.17 14.01
N GLU A 47 -16.87 7.86 13.79
CA GLU A 47 -17.31 6.57 13.25
C GLU A 47 -16.86 6.40 11.79
N VAL A 48 -16.98 7.43 10.96
CA VAL A 48 -16.46 7.44 9.59
C VAL A 48 -14.94 7.33 9.60
N SER A 49 -14.24 8.03 10.49
CA SER A 49 -12.78 7.95 10.63
C SER A 49 -12.32 6.57 11.08
N ALA A 50 -12.99 5.97 12.07
CA ALA A 50 -12.70 4.62 12.52
C ALA A 50 -13.00 3.57 11.44
N ALA A 51 -14.16 3.66 10.77
CA ALA A 51 -14.50 2.80 9.64
C ALA A 51 -13.51 2.95 8.48
N MET A 52 -13.11 4.19 8.17
CA MET A 52 -12.09 4.49 7.17
C MET A 52 -10.71 3.95 7.58
N TRP A 53 -10.37 3.94 8.87
CA TRP A 53 -9.12 3.39 9.37
C TRP A 53 -9.08 1.87 9.26
N TRP A 54 -10.13 1.16 9.70
CA TRP A 54 -10.27 -0.29 9.52
C TRP A 54 -10.30 -0.70 8.05
N PHE A 55 -10.97 0.10 7.21
CA PHE A 55 -10.98 -0.08 5.77
C PHE A 55 -9.58 0.14 5.17
N GLN A 56 -8.86 1.19 5.57
CA GLN A 56 -7.49 1.46 5.13
C GLN A 56 -6.51 0.34 5.53
N GLN A 57 -6.63 -0.17 6.77
CA GLN A 57 -5.83 -1.27 7.30
C GLN A 57 -6.12 -2.58 6.53
N GLY A 58 -7.39 -2.94 6.34
CA GLY A 58 -7.80 -4.14 5.60
C GLY A 58 -7.42 -4.07 4.12
N LEU A 59 -7.49 -2.89 3.51
CA LEU A 59 -7.09 -2.67 2.11
C LEU A 59 -5.57 -2.67 1.91
N SER A 60 -4.77 -2.45 2.96
CA SER A 60 -3.30 -2.56 2.89
C SER A 60 -2.79 -4.00 2.79
N VAL A 61 -3.63 -4.97 3.17
CA VAL A 61 -3.33 -6.40 3.07
C VAL A 61 -3.19 -6.84 1.61
N LEU A 62 -4.00 -6.28 0.71
CA LEU A 62 -3.98 -6.65 -0.71
C LEU A 62 -2.65 -6.35 -1.43
N PRO A 63 -2.11 -5.11 -1.39
CA PRO A 63 -0.81 -4.82 -1.97
C PRO A 63 0.32 -5.57 -1.26
N ALA A 64 0.24 -5.78 0.06
CA ALA A 64 1.22 -6.59 0.78
C ALA A 64 1.20 -8.06 0.32
N ALA A 65 0.01 -8.66 0.21
CA ALA A 65 -0.18 -10.01 -0.28
C ALA A 65 0.31 -10.15 -1.73
N LEU A 66 0.04 -9.17 -2.60
CA LEU A 66 0.55 -9.15 -3.97
C LEU A 66 2.08 -9.21 -4.01
N VAL A 67 2.77 -8.39 -3.21
CA VAL A 67 4.23 -8.35 -3.17
C VAL A 67 4.80 -9.66 -2.62
N VAL A 68 4.28 -10.14 -1.49
CA VAL A 68 4.74 -11.39 -0.86
C VAL A 68 4.50 -12.58 -1.79
N TRP A 69 3.32 -12.66 -2.41
CA TRP A 69 2.97 -13.75 -3.33
C TRP A 69 3.81 -13.72 -4.62
N SER A 70 4.04 -12.53 -5.18
CA SER A 70 4.89 -12.38 -6.37
C SER A 70 6.36 -12.67 -6.05
N ALA A 71 6.85 -12.31 -4.87
CA ALA A 71 8.19 -12.72 -4.43
C ALA A 71 8.28 -14.25 -4.28
N ALA A 72 7.24 -14.85 -3.67
CA ALA A 72 7.15 -16.30 -3.52
C ALA A 72 7.16 -17.01 -4.88
N SER A 73 6.50 -16.47 -5.93
CA SER A 73 6.50 -17.13 -7.25
C SER A 73 7.90 -17.29 -7.84
N PHE A 74 8.78 -16.31 -7.67
CA PHE A 74 10.17 -16.44 -8.11
C PHE A 74 10.95 -17.44 -7.24
N VAL A 75 10.76 -17.42 -5.93
CA VAL A 75 11.46 -18.32 -4.99
C VAL A 75 11.05 -19.77 -5.22
N PHE A 76 9.76 -20.08 -5.32
CA PHE A 76 9.27 -21.44 -5.53
C PHE A 76 9.67 -22.01 -6.89
N SER A 77 9.62 -21.19 -7.96
CA SER A 77 10.11 -21.61 -9.28
C SER A 77 11.60 -21.93 -9.24
N TYR A 78 12.39 -21.12 -8.53
CA TYR A 78 13.82 -21.34 -8.37
C TYR A 78 14.16 -22.61 -7.56
N ILE A 79 13.49 -22.82 -6.42
CA ILE A 79 13.66 -24.03 -5.60
C ILE A 79 13.30 -25.28 -6.42
N THR A 80 12.20 -25.24 -7.16
CA THR A 80 11.76 -26.38 -8.01
C THR A 80 12.81 -26.72 -9.06
N ALA A 81 13.40 -25.72 -9.72
CA ALA A 81 14.46 -25.91 -10.70
C ALA A 81 15.74 -26.52 -10.10
N ILE A 82 16.10 -26.15 -8.86
CA ILE A 82 17.23 -26.75 -8.13
C ILE A 82 16.93 -28.21 -7.75
N VAL A 83 15.75 -28.48 -7.19
CA VAL A 83 15.35 -29.83 -6.73
C VAL A 83 15.34 -30.82 -7.89
N LEU A 84 14.88 -30.39 -9.05
CA LEU A 84 14.82 -31.21 -10.26
C LEU A 84 16.16 -31.26 -11.03
N ARG A 85 17.22 -30.64 -10.52
CA ARG A 85 18.56 -30.59 -11.15
C ARG A 85 18.56 -30.00 -12.57
N HIS A 86 17.62 -29.11 -12.89
CA HIS A 86 17.56 -28.43 -14.18
C HIS A 86 18.50 -27.21 -14.28
N VAL A 87 18.98 -26.69 -13.14
CA VAL A 87 19.88 -25.53 -13.07
C VAL A 87 21.02 -25.79 -12.08
N ASP A 88 22.24 -25.39 -12.44
CA ASP A 88 23.39 -25.42 -11.53
C ASP A 88 23.21 -24.41 -10.39
N PRO A 89 23.37 -24.82 -9.11
CA PRO A 89 23.15 -23.95 -7.95
C PRO A 89 24.02 -22.68 -7.92
N LEU A 90 25.12 -22.65 -8.68
CA LEU A 90 26.16 -21.64 -8.61
C LEU A 90 25.97 -20.44 -9.58
N VAL A 91 25.12 -20.53 -10.62
CA VAL A 91 24.92 -19.44 -11.59
C VAL A 91 23.46 -19.34 -12.06
N PRO A 92 22.54 -18.80 -11.24
CA PRO A 92 21.11 -18.87 -11.52
C PRO A 92 20.65 -17.79 -12.52
N TYR A 93 20.36 -18.18 -13.76
CA TYR A 93 19.49 -17.38 -14.63
C TYR A 93 18.02 -17.70 -14.31
N ILE A 94 17.35 -16.80 -13.58
CA ILE A 94 15.92 -16.89 -13.24
C ILE A 94 15.06 -17.09 -14.52
N SER A 95 15.53 -16.57 -15.67
CA SER A 95 14.88 -16.73 -16.96
C SER A 95 14.76 -18.17 -17.48
N ASP A 96 15.56 -19.12 -16.98
CA ASP A 96 15.57 -20.50 -17.47
C ASP A 96 14.76 -21.45 -16.58
N THR A 97 14.47 -21.05 -15.33
CA THR A 97 13.64 -21.80 -14.36
C THR A 97 12.15 -21.88 -14.73
N GLY A 98 11.73 -21.21 -15.80
CA GLY A 98 10.36 -21.23 -16.32
C GLY A 98 10.24 -21.91 -17.69
N THR A 99 11.23 -22.73 -18.09
CA THR A 99 11.30 -23.27 -19.46
C THR A 99 10.84 -24.73 -19.54
N ILE A 100 11.02 -25.51 -18.47
CA ILE A 100 10.74 -26.95 -18.44
C ILE A 100 9.50 -27.23 -17.55
N PRO A 101 8.63 -28.20 -17.85
CA PRO A 101 7.67 -28.71 -16.86
C PRO A 101 8.39 -29.41 -15.71
N PRO A 102 7.93 -29.33 -14.44
CA PRO A 102 6.70 -28.71 -13.93
C PRO A 102 6.86 -27.24 -13.45
N GLU A 103 8.09 -26.76 -13.27
CA GLU A 103 8.43 -25.40 -12.79
C GLU A 103 7.73 -24.28 -13.57
N ARG A 104 7.68 -24.37 -14.90
CA ARG A 104 6.98 -23.38 -15.73
C ARG A 104 5.47 -23.31 -15.50
N CYS A 105 4.85 -24.45 -15.19
CA CYS A 105 3.42 -24.55 -14.94
C CYS A 105 3.08 -23.97 -13.56
N LEU A 106 3.92 -24.28 -12.56
CA LEU A 106 3.83 -23.71 -11.22
C LEU A 106 3.99 -22.18 -11.25
N PHE A 107 5.02 -21.68 -11.93
CA PHE A 107 5.26 -20.25 -12.10
C PHE A 107 4.08 -19.55 -12.79
N GLY A 108 3.55 -20.14 -13.87
CA GLY A 108 2.38 -19.60 -14.58
C GLY A 108 1.13 -19.50 -13.70
N ILE A 109 0.81 -20.53 -12.91
CA ILE A 109 -0.34 -20.49 -11.98
C ILE A 109 -0.14 -19.40 -10.93
N MET A 110 1.05 -19.30 -10.34
CA MET A 110 1.34 -18.31 -9.31
C MET A 110 1.26 -16.88 -9.87
N LEU A 111 1.77 -16.64 -11.08
CA LEU A 111 1.66 -15.33 -11.75
C LEU A 111 0.22 -14.97 -12.11
N ASN A 112 -0.62 -15.94 -12.52
CA ASN A 112 -2.04 -15.69 -12.74
C ASN A 112 -2.74 -15.24 -11.44
N ILE A 113 -2.40 -15.85 -10.29
CA ILE A 113 -2.89 -15.41 -8.98
C ILE A 113 -2.40 -13.99 -8.66
N SER A 114 -1.12 -13.68 -8.91
CA SER A 114 -0.59 -12.32 -8.80
C SER A 114 -1.38 -11.33 -9.68
N THR A 115 -1.81 -11.72 -10.87
CA THR A 115 -2.63 -10.85 -11.73
C THR A 115 -3.97 -10.51 -11.07
N PHE A 116 -4.68 -11.50 -10.51
CA PHE A 116 -5.96 -11.23 -9.82
C PHE A 116 -5.76 -10.33 -8.59
N LEU A 117 -4.73 -10.58 -7.79
CA LEU A 117 -4.35 -9.72 -6.66
C LEU A 117 -3.95 -8.32 -7.13
N GLY A 118 -3.28 -8.21 -8.27
CA GLY A 118 -2.90 -6.95 -8.92
C GLY A 118 -4.13 -6.13 -9.30
N VAL A 119 -5.06 -6.73 -10.05
CA VAL A 119 -6.32 -6.09 -10.45
C VAL A 119 -7.11 -5.62 -9.22
N ALA A 120 -7.23 -6.47 -8.20
CA ALA A 120 -7.90 -6.11 -6.95
C ALA A 120 -7.21 -4.91 -6.28
N THR A 121 -5.89 -4.92 -6.20
CA THR A 121 -5.09 -3.82 -5.61
C THR A 121 -5.29 -2.50 -6.37
N MET A 122 -5.25 -2.53 -7.71
CA MET A 122 -5.46 -1.33 -8.53
C MET A 122 -6.88 -0.77 -8.38
N TYR A 123 -7.89 -1.65 -8.37
CA TYR A 123 -9.28 -1.27 -8.19
C TYR A 123 -9.55 -0.66 -6.81
N VAL A 124 -9.02 -1.29 -5.77
CA VAL A 124 -9.10 -0.81 -4.40
C VAL A 124 -8.46 0.57 -4.27
N ARG A 125 -7.25 0.76 -4.84
CA ARG A 125 -6.58 2.06 -4.85
C ARG A 125 -7.41 3.13 -5.56
N TYR A 126 -8.03 2.77 -6.69
CA TYR A 126 -8.92 3.67 -7.41
C TYR A 126 -10.10 4.12 -6.53
N LYS A 127 -10.76 3.19 -5.84
CA LYS A 127 -11.88 3.50 -4.94
C LYS A 127 -11.45 4.34 -3.73
N GLN A 128 -10.27 4.08 -3.15
CA GLN A 128 -9.72 4.89 -2.07
C GLN A 128 -9.53 6.35 -2.49
N VAL A 129 -8.89 6.59 -3.64
CA VAL A 129 -8.65 7.95 -4.15
C VAL A 129 -9.96 8.66 -4.49
N TYR A 130 -10.95 7.92 -5.03
CA TYR A 130 -12.29 8.43 -5.31
C TYR A 130 -13.00 8.90 -4.03
N ALA A 131 -13.00 8.07 -2.97
CA ALA A 131 -13.67 8.37 -1.71
C ALA A 131 -13.03 9.56 -0.97
N LEU A 132 -11.71 9.71 -1.07
CA LEU A 132 -10.96 10.77 -0.38
C LEU A 132 -11.04 12.14 -1.09
N ASN A 133 -11.32 12.18 -2.40
CA ASN A 133 -11.27 13.43 -3.18
C ASN A 133 -12.45 13.55 -4.18
N PRO A 134 -13.71 13.50 -3.71
CA PRO A 134 -14.88 13.52 -4.60
C PRO A 134 -15.01 14.82 -5.41
N GLU A 135 -14.57 15.96 -4.86
CA GLU A 135 -14.77 17.27 -5.49
C GLU A 135 -13.66 17.70 -6.46
N LYS A 136 -12.50 17.02 -6.44
CA LYS A 136 -11.32 17.39 -7.23
C LYS A 136 -11.32 16.66 -8.58
N ALA A 137 -12.03 17.20 -9.57
CA ALA A 137 -12.20 16.59 -10.90
C ALA A 137 -10.88 16.21 -11.61
N LYS A 138 -9.80 16.99 -11.43
CA LYS A 138 -8.48 16.69 -12.02
C LYS A 138 -7.86 15.42 -11.43
N ILE A 139 -7.94 15.25 -10.10
CA ILE A 139 -7.45 14.05 -9.39
C ILE A 139 -8.25 12.83 -9.83
N LEU A 140 -9.57 12.97 -9.98
CA LEU A 140 -10.44 11.88 -10.42
C LEU A 140 -10.13 11.42 -11.85
N LYS A 141 -9.88 12.35 -12.79
CA LYS A 141 -9.46 12.02 -14.15
C LYS A 141 -8.13 11.26 -14.17
N LEU A 142 -7.13 11.74 -13.42
CA LEU A 142 -5.83 11.06 -13.29
C LEU A 142 -5.96 9.69 -12.64
N ASN A 143 -6.83 9.54 -11.65
CA ASN A 143 -7.09 8.25 -10.99
C ASN A 143 -7.72 7.24 -11.96
N LYS A 144 -8.64 7.68 -12.84
CA LYS A 144 -9.21 6.82 -13.89
C LYS A 144 -8.15 6.36 -14.91
N ILE A 145 -7.26 7.28 -15.32
CA ILE A 145 -6.11 6.94 -16.18
C ILE A 145 -5.16 5.96 -15.46
N GLY A 146 -4.91 6.18 -14.18
CA GLY A 146 -4.12 5.26 -13.35
C GLY A 146 -4.74 3.87 -13.31
N LEU A 147 -6.06 3.75 -13.11
CA LEU A 147 -6.74 2.46 -13.15
C LEU A 147 -6.56 1.77 -14.51
N THR A 148 -6.76 2.48 -15.62
CA THR A 148 -6.60 1.88 -16.96
C THR A 148 -5.17 1.39 -17.21
N LEU A 149 -4.16 2.17 -16.81
CA LEU A 149 -2.75 1.78 -16.94
C LEU A 149 -2.42 0.57 -16.06
N GLY A 150 -2.94 0.54 -14.83
CA GLY A 150 -2.76 -0.59 -13.91
C GLY A 150 -3.38 -1.88 -14.44
N LEU A 151 -4.59 -1.81 -15.02
CA LEU A 151 -5.24 -2.96 -15.67
C LEU A 151 -4.47 -3.43 -16.91
N MET A 152 -3.95 -2.51 -17.73
CA MET A 152 -3.09 -2.86 -18.87
C MET A 152 -1.79 -3.55 -18.42
N SER A 153 -1.18 -3.10 -17.33
CA SER A 153 0.00 -3.75 -16.75
C SER A 153 -0.33 -5.15 -16.22
N CYS A 154 -1.46 -5.32 -15.54
CA CYS A 154 -1.94 -6.64 -15.09
C CYS A 154 -2.24 -7.58 -16.27
N PHE A 155 -2.79 -7.07 -17.36
CA PHE A 155 -2.97 -7.85 -18.59
C PHE A 155 -1.64 -8.31 -19.18
N GLY A 156 -0.61 -7.45 -19.17
CA GLY A 156 0.75 -7.84 -19.49
C GLY A 156 1.24 -9.01 -18.64
N LEU A 157 0.95 -9.00 -17.34
CA LEU A 157 1.37 -10.06 -16.42
C LEU A 157 0.69 -11.40 -16.75
N CYS A 158 -0.59 -11.38 -17.13
CA CYS A 158 -1.28 -12.56 -17.69
C CYS A 158 -0.59 -13.07 -18.96
N ILE A 159 -0.15 -12.19 -19.86
CA ILE A 159 0.56 -12.62 -21.07
C ILE A 159 1.85 -13.34 -20.70
N ILE A 160 2.69 -12.76 -19.83
CA ILE A 160 3.95 -13.37 -19.38
C ILE A 160 3.70 -14.72 -18.71
N ALA A 161 2.64 -14.84 -17.92
CA ALA A 161 2.29 -16.05 -17.19
C ALA A 161 1.92 -17.23 -18.10
N ASN A 162 1.29 -16.96 -19.25
CA ASN A 162 0.73 -18.00 -20.12
C ASN A 162 1.54 -18.20 -21.41
N PHE A 163 2.18 -17.16 -21.93
CA PHE A 163 2.99 -17.20 -23.15
C PHE A 163 4.48 -17.24 -22.80
N GLN A 164 5.07 -18.42 -22.95
CA GLN A 164 6.46 -18.67 -22.60
C GLN A 164 7.43 -18.09 -23.65
N LYS A 165 8.56 -17.54 -23.16
CA LYS A 165 9.70 -17.04 -23.96
C LYS A 165 10.14 -18.03 -25.05
N CYS A 166 10.17 -19.33 -24.74
CA CYS A 166 10.76 -20.35 -25.60
C CYS A 166 9.90 -20.70 -26.83
N ILE A 167 8.59 -20.52 -26.76
CA ILE A 167 7.66 -20.88 -27.84
C ILE A 167 7.21 -19.62 -28.59
N LEU A 168 6.86 -18.55 -27.86
CA LEU A 168 6.30 -17.33 -28.42
C LEU A 168 7.04 -16.10 -27.89
N TYR A 169 8.30 -15.97 -28.30
CA TYR A 169 9.18 -14.88 -27.90
C TYR A 169 8.56 -13.49 -28.08
N TYR A 170 8.01 -13.20 -29.27
CA TYR A 170 7.45 -11.88 -29.57
C TYR A 170 6.29 -11.50 -28.64
N ILE A 171 5.36 -12.43 -28.39
CA ILE A 171 4.21 -12.19 -27.51
C ILE A 171 4.69 -12.03 -26.07
N HIS A 172 5.66 -12.84 -25.64
CA HIS A 172 6.25 -12.73 -24.30
C HIS A 172 6.90 -11.35 -24.07
N VAL A 173 7.67 -10.86 -25.06
CA VAL A 173 8.28 -9.52 -24.99
C VAL A 173 7.22 -8.42 -24.95
N VAL A 174 6.14 -8.54 -25.73
CA VAL A 174 5.00 -7.59 -25.64
C VAL A 174 4.38 -7.61 -24.25
N GLY A 175 4.19 -8.80 -23.66
CA GLY A 175 3.73 -8.95 -22.27
C GLY A 175 4.67 -8.28 -21.26
N ALA A 176 5.98 -8.45 -21.43
CA ALA A 176 7.01 -7.78 -20.61
C ALA A 176 6.95 -6.26 -20.72
N CYS A 177 6.86 -5.73 -21.94
CA CYS A 177 6.72 -4.29 -22.18
C CYS A 177 5.43 -3.73 -21.55
N LEU A 178 4.31 -4.45 -21.65
CA LEU A 178 3.05 -4.05 -21.01
C LEU A 178 3.18 -4.08 -19.48
N THR A 179 3.73 -5.14 -18.91
CA THR A 179 3.85 -5.28 -17.45
C THR A 179 4.76 -4.22 -16.86
N PHE A 180 5.99 -4.13 -17.34
CA PHE A 180 7.02 -3.27 -16.73
C PHE A 180 6.99 -1.84 -17.28
N GLY A 181 6.80 -1.67 -18.59
CA GLY A 181 6.75 -0.34 -19.21
C GLY A 181 5.50 0.44 -18.80
N VAL A 182 4.31 -0.12 -19.05
CA VAL A 182 3.05 0.53 -18.63
C VAL A 182 2.94 0.58 -17.10
N GLY A 183 3.48 -0.43 -16.40
CA GLY A 183 3.60 -0.42 -14.94
C GLY A 183 4.44 0.75 -14.40
N ALA A 184 5.55 1.09 -15.05
CA ALA A 184 6.36 2.26 -14.67
C ALA A 184 5.60 3.57 -14.87
N VAL A 185 4.86 3.71 -15.98
CA VAL A 185 3.99 4.88 -16.20
C VAL A 185 2.88 4.96 -15.15
N TYR A 186 2.29 3.82 -14.77
CA TYR A 186 1.33 3.75 -13.67
C TYR A 186 1.95 4.24 -12.34
N MET A 187 3.16 3.82 -12.01
CA MET A 187 3.88 4.26 -10.80
C MET A 187 4.16 5.77 -10.82
N LEU A 188 4.50 6.34 -11.98
CA LEU A 188 4.64 7.78 -12.15
C LEU A 188 3.31 8.51 -11.88
N VAL A 189 2.21 8.04 -12.47
CA VAL A 189 0.87 8.62 -12.25
C VAL A 189 0.47 8.54 -10.78
N GLN A 190 0.74 7.42 -10.10
CA GLN A 190 0.47 7.28 -8.66
C GLN A 190 1.34 8.20 -7.79
N THR A 191 2.59 8.45 -8.19
CA THR A 191 3.48 9.42 -7.52
C THR A 191 2.95 10.85 -7.68
N ILE A 192 2.53 11.23 -8.88
CA ILE A 192 1.90 12.54 -9.15
C ILE A 192 0.59 12.70 -8.36
N LEU A 193 -0.26 11.68 -8.34
CA LEU A 193 -1.49 11.69 -7.53
C LEU A 193 -1.18 11.88 -6.04
N SER A 194 -0.12 11.25 -5.53
CA SER A 194 0.29 11.40 -4.12
C SER A 194 0.76 12.81 -3.80
N TYR A 195 1.46 13.45 -4.74
CA TYR A 195 1.85 14.85 -4.62
C TYR A 195 0.64 15.79 -4.64
N LEU A 196 -0.31 15.58 -5.55
CA LEU A 196 -1.53 16.41 -5.67
C LEU A 196 -2.49 16.26 -4.47
N MET A 197 -2.38 15.18 -3.71
CA MET A 197 -3.17 14.94 -2.50
C MET A 197 -2.52 15.56 -1.23
N GLN A 198 -1.34 16.17 -1.34
CA GLN A 198 -0.76 16.99 -0.26
C GLN A 198 -1.40 18.40 -0.24
N PRO A 199 -1.59 19.04 0.94
CA PRO A 199 -1.10 18.67 2.28
C PRO A 199 -2.14 18.00 3.20
N GLU A 200 -3.39 17.82 2.75
CA GLU A 200 -4.51 17.49 3.64
C GLU A 200 -4.57 16.03 4.13
N LEU A 201 -3.96 15.08 3.42
CA LEU A 201 -4.22 13.64 3.65
C LEU A 201 -2.99 12.72 3.75
N HIS A 202 -1.79 13.14 3.34
CA HIS A 202 -0.60 12.27 3.31
C HIS A 202 0.67 13.01 3.75
N SER A 203 1.47 12.36 4.62
CA SER A 203 2.80 12.85 5.00
C SER A 203 3.72 12.92 3.78
N LYS A 204 4.68 13.86 3.80
CA LYS A 204 5.72 14.03 2.76
C LYS A 204 6.52 12.75 2.54
N ASP A 205 6.63 11.90 3.56
CA ASP A 205 7.39 10.64 3.51
C ASP A 205 6.83 9.66 2.48
N ILE A 206 5.50 9.57 2.32
CA ILE A 206 4.87 8.63 1.39
C ILE A 206 5.17 9.01 -0.07
N PHE A 207 5.24 10.31 -0.36
CA PHE A 207 5.64 10.79 -1.68
C PHE A 207 7.08 10.39 -1.99
N TRP A 208 8.02 10.64 -1.06
CA TRP A 208 9.43 10.27 -1.23
C TRP A 208 9.61 8.77 -1.41
N VAL A 209 8.91 7.94 -0.62
CA VAL A 209 8.95 6.48 -0.77
C VAL A 209 8.49 6.06 -2.17
N ARG A 210 7.36 6.59 -2.68
CA ARG A 210 6.86 6.26 -4.02
C ARG A 210 7.82 6.71 -5.12
N LEU A 211 8.42 7.90 -4.96
CA LEU A 211 9.42 8.41 -5.89
C LEU A 211 10.66 7.54 -5.92
N SER A 212 11.19 7.13 -4.76
CA SER A 212 12.34 6.22 -4.67
C SER A 212 12.07 4.87 -5.33
N VAL A 213 10.87 4.29 -5.14
CA VAL A 213 10.48 3.04 -5.81
C VAL A 213 10.36 3.22 -7.32
N PHE A 214 9.80 4.34 -7.79
CA PHE A 214 9.75 4.65 -9.21
C PHE A 214 11.14 4.77 -9.83
N LEU A 215 12.06 5.50 -9.18
CA LEU A 215 13.44 5.65 -9.64
C LEU A 215 14.16 4.29 -9.68
N TRP A 216 13.99 3.47 -8.65
CA TRP A 216 14.52 2.11 -8.61
C TRP A 216 14.02 1.25 -9.78
N CYS A 217 12.73 1.35 -10.08
CA CYS A 217 12.13 0.66 -11.22
C CYS A 217 12.72 1.12 -12.56
N CYS A 218 12.84 2.44 -12.77
CA CYS A 218 13.47 3.00 -13.97
C CYS A 218 14.92 2.54 -14.13
N SER A 219 15.72 2.59 -13.06
CA SER A 219 17.11 2.11 -13.07
C SER A 219 17.20 0.63 -13.43
N SER A 220 16.29 -0.20 -12.92
CA SER A 220 16.24 -1.64 -13.21
C SER A 220 15.90 -1.92 -14.69
N ILE A 221 14.96 -1.17 -15.26
CA ILE A 221 14.58 -1.28 -16.68
C ILE A 221 15.76 -0.86 -17.57
N VAL A 222 16.39 0.29 -17.28
CA VAL A 222 17.55 0.78 -18.03
C VAL A 222 18.71 -0.21 -17.96
N SER A 223 19.02 -0.74 -16.77
CA SER A 223 20.07 -1.75 -16.60
C SER A 223 19.80 -3.01 -17.45
N SER A 224 18.55 -3.47 -17.48
CA SER A 224 18.15 -4.65 -18.27
C SER A 224 18.33 -4.41 -19.78
N ILE A 225 17.98 -3.22 -20.27
CA ILE A 225 18.14 -2.83 -21.68
C ILE A 225 19.64 -2.71 -22.03
N LEU A 226 20.42 -2.03 -21.20
CA LEU A 226 21.86 -1.87 -21.42
C LEU A 226 22.58 -3.22 -21.48
N TRP A 227 22.20 -4.14 -20.59
CA TRP A 227 22.74 -5.49 -20.60
C TRP A 227 22.40 -6.24 -21.89
N LEU A 228 21.15 -6.20 -22.35
CA LEU A 228 20.73 -6.81 -23.61
C LEU A 228 21.46 -6.23 -24.82
N CYS A 229 21.63 -4.90 -24.87
CA CYS A 229 22.41 -4.23 -25.89
C CYS A 229 23.87 -4.70 -25.89
N SER A 230 24.49 -4.81 -24.71
CA SER A 230 25.88 -5.25 -24.57
C SER A 230 26.11 -6.68 -25.08
N VAL A 231 25.16 -7.60 -24.81
CA VAL A 231 25.21 -8.99 -25.27
C VAL A 231 25.05 -9.07 -26.78
N THR A 232 24.10 -8.30 -27.34
CA THR A 232 23.83 -8.27 -28.78
C THR A 232 25.03 -7.71 -29.55
N LEU A 233 25.63 -6.61 -29.06
CA LEU A 233 26.84 -6.03 -29.63
C LEU A 233 28.02 -7.01 -29.58
N ARG A 234 28.24 -7.68 -28.44
CA ARG A 234 29.28 -8.71 -28.30
C ARG A 234 29.09 -9.84 -29.31
N ARG A 235 27.87 -10.33 -29.49
CA ARG A 235 27.55 -11.39 -30.46
C ARG A 235 27.78 -10.93 -31.90
N SER A 236 27.45 -9.68 -32.23
CA SER A 236 27.70 -9.10 -33.56
C SER A 236 29.20 -8.93 -33.87
N SER A 237 30.02 -8.68 -32.84
CA SER A 237 31.48 -8.56 -32.98
C SER A 237 32.18 -9.91 -33.10
N LEU A 238 31.59 -11.00 -32.59
CA LEU A 238 32.12 -12.36 -32.70
C LEU A 238 31.81 -13.03 -34.05
N HIS A 239 30.86 -12.48 -34.81
CA HIS A 239 30.46 -12.97 -36.14
C HIS A 239 31.09 -12.16 -37.31
N LYS A 240 32.01 -11.24 -37.00
CA LYS A 240 32.87 -10.56 -37.97
C LYS A 240 34.28 -11.11 -37.88
#